data_AF-A0A5E6NGB0-F1
#
_entry.id   AF-A0A5E6NGB0-F1
#
_cell.length_a   1.000
_cell.length_b   1.000
_cell.length_c   1.000
_cell.angle_alpha   90.00
_cell.angle_beta   90.00
_cell.angle_gamma   90.00
#
_symmetry.space_group_name_H-M   'P 1'
#
loop_
_entity.id
_entity.type
_entity.pdbx_description
1 polymer ?
#
loop_
_entity_poly.entity_id
_entity_poly.type
_entity_poly.pdbx_seq_one_letter_code
_entity_poly.pdbx_strand_id
1 'polypeptide(L)'
;MEITANRAGTNGGANEHTTKTITVTVTDLDDEAPTDIQINDAVFIDGYVSLADDKGANFLIGTLTATDIDTADNELTFTTTSTDFKIVNNNELRTKHPLTTTLVACTITLATALGVLIKPFYQVVC
;
A
#
# COMPACT_ATOMS: atom_id res chain seq x y z
N MET A 1 -2.38 3.86 -33.49
CA MET A 1 -3.35 3.44 -34.54
C MET A 1 -2.87 3.95 -35.89
N GLU A 2 -3.10 3.21 -36.97
CA GLU A 2 -2.78 3.65 -38.34
C GLU A 2 -4.06 4.05 -39.05
N ILE A 3 -4.08 5.25 -39.63
CA ILE A 3 -5.19 5.71 -40.46
C ILE A 3 -4.61 5.99 -41.85
N THR A 4 -5.20 5.34 -42.84
CA THR A 4 -4.85 5.50 -44.25
C THR A 4 -5.93 6.31 -44.94
N ALA A 5 -5.55 7.46 -45.48
CA ALA A 5 -6.44 8.24 -46.33
C ALA A 5 -6.17 7.90 -47.79
N ASN A 6 -7.21 7.44 -48.49
CA ASN A 6 -7.17 7.10 -49.90
C ASN A 6 -7.94 8.15 -50.69
N ARG A 7 -7.31 8.75 -51.69
CA ARG A 7 -7.99 9.61 -52.66
C ARG A 7 -7.94 8.95 -54.04
N ALA A 8 -9.10 8.64 -54.59
CA ALA A 8 -9.21 8.13 -55.96
C ALA A 8 -8.81 9.23 -56.95
N GLY A 9 -8.02 8.88 -57.97
CA GLY A 9 -7.67 9.81 -59.04
C GLY A 9 -8.87 10.13 -59.92
N THR A 10 -8.98 11.37 -60.42
CA THR A 10 -10.01 11.78 -61.39
C THR A 10 -9.48 11.67 -62.83
N ASN A 11 -10.35 11.38 -63.80
CA ASN A 11 -10.05 11.35 -65.25
C ASN A 11 -8.84 10.46 -65.64
N GLY A 12 -8.72 9.27 -65.04
CA GLY A 12 -7.64 8.32 -65.33
C GLY A 12 -6.31 8.61 -64.62
N GLY A 13 -6.28 9.58 -63.70
CA GLY A 13 -5.15 9.82 -62.81
C GLY A 13 -4.93 8.69 -61.79
N ALA A 14 -3.70 8.57 -61.30
CA ALA A 14 -3.35 7.57 -60.28
C ALA A 14 -4.02 7.86 -58.93
N ASN A 15 -4.26 6.81 -58.15
CA ASN A 15 -4.73 6.94 -56.78
C ASN A 15 -3.61 7.47 -55.88
N GLU A 16 -3.99 8.28 -54.90
CA GLU A 16 -3.07 8.79 -53.89
C GLU A 16 -3.38 8.14 -52.54
N HIS A 17 -2.30 7.74 -51.86
CA HIS A 17 -2.35 7.18 -50.52
C HIS A 17 -1.42 7.99 -49.62
N THR A 18 -1.90 8.35 -48.44
CA THR A 18 -1.05 8.91 -47.38
C THR A 18 -1.36 8.19 -46.09
N THR A 19 -0.30 7.70 -45.45
CA THR A 19 -0.37 7.12 -44.12
C THR A 19 0.10 8.15 -43.10
N LYS A 20 -0.62 8.25 -41.98
CA LYS A 20 -0.15 8.97 -40.79
C LYS A 20 -0.26 8.07 -39.57
N THR A 21 0.74 8.16 -38.71
CA THR A 21 0.74 7.49 -37.41
C THR A 21 0.10 8.40 -36.39
N ILE A 22 -0.89 7.88 -35.65
CA ILE A 22 -1.42 8.53 -34.44
C ILE A 22 -0.90 7.76 -33.24
N THR A 23 -0.12 8.45 -32.41
CA THR A 23 0.33 7.97 -31.12
C THR A 23 -0.63 8.46 -30.05
N VAL A 24 -1.19 7.54 -29.27
CA VAL A 24 -1.98 7.84 -28.07
C VAL A 24 -1.19 7.28 -26.89
N THR A 25 -0.94 8.13 -25.90
CA THR A 25 -0.32 7.74 -24.63
C THR A 25 -1.38 7.79 -23.55
N VAL A 26 -1.52 6.69 -22.81
CA VAL A 26 -2.28 6.66 -21.55
C VAL A 26 -1.25 6.57 -20.44
N THR A 27 -1.32 7.52 -19.51
CA THR A 27 -0.48 7.54 -18.31
C THR A 27 -1.36 7.13 -17.15
N ASP A 28 -0.89 6.14 -16.42
CA ASP A 28 -1.48 5.72 -15.16
C ASP A 28 -1.39 6.88 -14.15
N LEU A 29 -2.49 7.15 -13.45
CA LEU A 29 -2.53 8.13 -12.39
C LEU A 29 -2.60 7.39 -11.08
N ASP A 30 -2.02 7.97 -10.03
CA ASP A 30 -2.31 7.56 -8.66
C ASP A 30 -3.80 7.83 -8.45
N ASP A 31 -4.64 6.80 -8.54
CA ASP A 31 -6.08 6.87 -8.31
C ASP A 31 -6.70 5.73 -7.47
N GLU A 32 -5.90 4.76 -7.01
CA GLU A 32 -6.34 3.64 -6.18
C GLU A 32 -5.57 3.59 -4.84
N ALA A 33 -6.29 3.77 -3.72
CA ALA A 33 -5.69 3.74 -2.39
C ALA A 33 -5.40 2.29 -1.90
N PRO A 34 -4.48 2.10 -0.92
CA PRO A 34 -4.26 0.78 -0.33
C PRO A 34 -5.50 0.29 0.41
N THR A 35 -5.73 -1.02 0.41
CA THR A 35 -6.95 -1.63 0.97
C THR A 35 -6.75 -2.38 2.29
N ASP A 36 -5.55 -2.86 2.59
CA ASP A 36 -5.24 -3.50 3.88
C ASP A 36 -3.78 -3.30 4.31
N ILE A 37 -3.54 -3.45 5.62
CA ILE A 37 -2.21 -3.47 6.24
C ILE A 37 -2.02 -4.86 6.89
N GLN A 38 -1.06 -5.65 6.45
CA GLN A 38 -0.71 -6.90 7.12
C GLN A 38 0.32 -6.66 8.23
N ILE A 39 0.26 -7.46 9.29
CA ILE A 39 1.33 -7.56 10.30
C ILE A 39 1.92 -8.97 10.16
N ASN A 40 3.02 -9.10 9.43
CA ASN A 40 3.66 -10.39 9.20
C ASN A 40 4.46 -10.83 10.42
N ASP A 41 4.63 -12.14 10.56
CA ASP A 41 5.37 -12.80 11.64
C ASP A 41 4.78 -12.65 13.05
N ALA A 42 3.68 -11.89 13.19
CA ALA A 42 2.93 -11.80 14.43
C ALA A 42 2.13 -13.09 14.68
N VAL A 43 1.99 -13.46 15.96
CA VAL A 43 1.13 -14.57 16.38
C VAL A 43 -0.29 -14.04 16.54
N PHE A 44 -1.25 -14.64 15.85
CA PHE A 44 -2.66 -14.30 15.96
C PHE A 44 -3.46 -15.38 16.67
N ILE A 45 -4.24 -15.00 17.68
CA ILE A 45 -5.22 -15.85 18.36
C ILE A 45 -6.55 -15.10 18.36
N ASP A 46 -7.60 -15.71 17.81
CA ASP A 46 -8.95 -15.12 17.71
C ASP A 46 -9.00 -13.72 17.09
N GLY A 47 -8.13 -13.45 16.11
CA GLY A 47 -8.04 -12.16 15.41
C GLY A 47 -7.24 -11.09 16.17
N TYR A 48 -6.62 -11.45 17.29
CA TYR A 48 -5.79 -10.57 18.09
C TYR A 48 -4.32 -10.96 18.01
N VAL A 49 -3.43 -9.96 18.07
CA VAL A 49 -2.00 -10.20 18.20
C VAL A 49 -1.74 -10.72 19.62
N SER A 50 -1.24 -11.94 19.75
CA SER A 50 -0.92 -12.56 21.04
C SER A 50 0.55 -12.38 21.34
N LEU A 51 0.86 -11.80 22.50
CA LEU A 51 2.23 -11.66 23.01
C LEU A 51 2.33 -12.32 24.39
N ALA A 52 3.45 -12.99 24.66
CA ALA A 52 3.74 -13.44 26.01
C ALA A 52 4.04 -12.24 26.93
N ASP A 53 3.75 -12.38 28.22
CA ASP A 53 3.97 -11.36 29.27
C ASP A 53 5.45 -11.01 29.55
N ASP A 54 6.37 -11.77 28.97
CA ASP A 54 7.82 -11.62 29.12
C ASP A 54 8.46 -10.65 28.10
N LYS A 55 7.67 -10.04 27.20
CA LYS A 55 8.22 -9.17 26.15
C LYS A 55 8.53 -7.77 26.68
N GLY A 56 9.83 -7.45 26.66
CA GLY A 56 10.36 -6.16 27.08
C GLY A 56 10.15 -5.03 26.06
N ALA A 57 10.74 -3.88 26.35
CA ALA A 57 10.77 -2.74 25.43
C ALA A 57 11.47 -3.12 24.10
N ASN A 58 11.05 -2.50 23.01
CA ASN A 58 11.60 -2.67 21.67
C ASN A 58 11.47 -4.09 21.09
N PHE A 59 10.60 -4.92 21.67
CA PHE A 59 10.29 -6.25 21.13
C PHE A 59 9.63 -6.11 19.75
N LEU A 60 10.07 -6.92 18.79
CA LEU A 60 9.49 -6.97 17.45
C LEU A 60 8.22 -7.81 17.47
N ILE A 61 7.09 -7.17 17.20
CA ILE A 61 5.79 -7.83 17.10
C ILE A 61 5.65 -8.46 15.70
N GLY A 62 6.06 -7.70 14.69
CA GLY A 62 5.97 -8.12 13.30
C GLY A 62 6.37 -6.99 12.35
N THR A 63 6.37 -7.30 11.06
CA THR A 63 6.65 -6.34 9.99
C THR A 63 5.35 -5.95 9.28
N LEU A 64 5.15 -4.65 9.10
CA LEU A 64 4.00 -4.10 8.41
C LEU A 64 4.22 -4.17 6.90
N THR A 65 3.21 -4.63 6.17
CA THR A 65 3.19 -4.56 4.71
C THR A 65 1.82 -4.11 4.24
N ALA A 66 1.78 -3.43 3.10
CA ALA A 66 0.57 -3.11 2.38
C ALA A 66 0.88 -3.18 0.88
N THR A 67 -0.15 -3.20 0.07
CA THR A 67 -0.02 -3.12 -1.38
C THR A 67 -0.86 -1.96 -1.86
N ASP A 68 -0.21 -1.15 -2.69
CA ASP A 68 -0.80 -0.03 -3.42
C ASP A 68 -0.34 -0.23 -4.87
N ILE A 69 -1.27 -0.12 -5.82
CA ILE A 69 -0.94 -0.40 -7.23
C ILE A 69 -0.19 0.76 -7.88
N ASP A 70 -0.36 1.96 -7.34
CA ASP A 70 0.14 3.22 -7.87
C ASP A 70 1.38 3.73 -7.11
N THR A 71 1.51 3.35 -5.84
CA THR A 71 2.60 3.76 -4.95
C THR A 71 3.59 2.62 -4.73
N ALA A 72 4.89 2.89 -4.95
CA ALA A 72 5.93 1.91 -4.69
C ALA A 72 6.04 1.56 -3.19
N ASP A 73 6.34 0.30 -2.87
CA ASP A 73 6.39 -0.22 -1.49
C ASP A 73 7.28 0.61 -0.54
N ASN A 74 8.38 1.18 -1.06
CA ASN A 74 9.34 1.98 -0.27
C ASN A 74 8.87 3.41 0.00
N GLU A 75 7.78 3.85 -0.62
CA GLU A 75 7.16 5.17 -0.42
C GLU A 75 5.98 5.10 0.57
N LEU A 76 5.48 3.89 0.85
CA LEU A 76 4.46 3.64 1.85
C LEU A 76 4.96 3.99 3.25
N THR A 77 4.23 4.87 3.95
CA THR A 77 4.62 5.35 5.27
C THR A 77 3.64 4.86 6.34
N PHE A 78 4.13 4.00 7.24
CA PHE A 78 3.37 3.51 8.39
C PHE A 78 3.59 4.38 9.62
N THR A 79 2.50 4.71 10.32
CA THR A 79 2.53 5.49 11.55
C THR A 79 1.60 4.88 12.61
N THR A 80 1.84 5.23 13.87
CA THR A 80 0.94 4.90 14.97
C THR A 80 0.93 6.03 15.99
N THR A 81 -0.23 6.29 16.57
CA THR A 81 -0.42 7.23 17.69
C THR A 81 -0.37 6.54 19.05
N SER A 82 -0.16 5.23 19.09
CA SER A 82 -0.16 4.45 20.33
C SER A 82 0.92 4.91 21.31
N THR A 83 0.59 4.86 22.61
CA THR A 83 1.53 5.05 23.71
C THR A 83 2.42 3.85 23.96
N ASP A 84 1.97 2.65 23.57
CA ASP A 84 2.58 1.36 23.89
C ASP A 84 3.38 0.79 22.72
N PHE A 85 3.10 1.23 21.49
CA PHE A 85 3.76 0.77 20.26
C PHE A 85 4.44 1.90 19.50
N LYS A 86 5.42 1.52 18.68
CA LYS A 86 6.15 2.40 17.76
C LYS A 86 6.44 1.68 16.45
N ILE A 87 6.61 2.48 15.39
CA ILE A 87 7.17 2.03 14.12
C ILE A 87 8.67 2.34 14.11
N VAL A 88 9.47 1.36 13.72
CA VAL A 88 10.93 1.47 13.55
C VAL A 88 11.27 1.00 12.14
N ASN A 89 12.35 1.51 11.54
CA ASN A 89 12.80 1.10 10.20
C ASN A 89 11.68 1.16 9.14
N ASN A 90 10.83 2.18 9.21
CA ASN A 90 9.63 2.42 8.40
C ASN A 90 8.49 1.40 8.52
N ASN A 91 8.73 0.14 8.89
CA ASN A 91 7.67 -0.88 8.90
C ASN A 91 7.71 -1.88 10.06
N GLU A 92 8.66 -1.80 10.99
CA GLU A 92 8.70 -2.72 12.13
C GLU A 92 7.79 -2.23 13.25
N LEU A 93 6.75 -3.00 13.55
CA LEU A 93 5.89 -2.74 14.70
C LEU A 93 6.57 -3.28 15.96
N ARG A 94 6.90 -2.39 16.89
CA ARG A 94 7.62 -2.73 18.12
C ARG A 94 6.95 -2.18 19.37
N THR A 95 7.18 -2.83 20.51
CA THR A 95 6.78 -2.30 21.82
C THR A 95 7.65 -1.10 22.22
N LYS A 96 7.06 -0.09 22.86
CA LYS A 96 7.79 1.05 23.46
C LYS A 96 8.35 0.70 24.83
N HIS A 97 7.64 -0.12 25.58
CA HIS A 97 7.97 -0.57 26.92
C HIS A 97 7.43 -1.99 27.14
N PRO A 98 7.82 -2.68 28.23
CA PRO A 98 7.15 -3.91 28.62
C PRO A 98 5.65 -3.68 28.80
N LEU A 99 4.85 -4.66 28.40
CA LEU A 99 3.40 -4.58 28.50
C LEU A 99 2.94 -5.34 29.73
N THR A 100 2.12 -4.69 30.56
CA THR A 100 1.66 -5.26 31.85
C THR A 100 0.15 -5.49 31.88
N THR A 101 -0.55 -5.15 30.80
CA THR A 101 -2.01 -5.20 30.69
C THR A 101 -2.44 -6.17 29.59
N THR A 102 -3.46 -6.98 29.90
CA THR A 102 -3.93 -8.09 29.06
C THR A 102 -4.59 -7.67 27.74
N LEU A 103 -5.12 -6.45 27.60
CA LEU A 103 -5.73 -5.98 26.35
C LEU A 103 -5.32 -4.54 26.06
N VAL A 104 -4.64 -4.33 24.93
CA VAL A 104 -4.25 -2.99 24.45
C VAL A 104 -4.80 -2.80 23.04
N ALA A 105 -5.59 -1.75 22.85
CA ALA A 105 -6.04 -1.33 21.53
C ALA A 105 -4.99 -0.44 20.88
N CYS A 106 -4.71 -0.68 19.61
CA CYS A 106 -3.79 0.13 18.83
C CYS A 106 -4.37 0.38 17.44
N THR A 107 -3.89 1.45 16.83
CA THR A 107 -4.24 1.82 15.47
C THR A 107 -2.96 2.04 14.69
N ILE A 108 -2.84 1.34 13.57
CA ILE A 108 -1.83 1.62 12.55
C ILE A 108 -2.49 2.42 11.45
N THR A 109 -1.78 3.44 10.99
CA THR A 109 -2.20 4.28 9.88
C THR A 109 -1.16 4.20 8.77
N LEU A 110 -1.60 3.87 7.56
CA LEU A 110 -0.83 3.98 6.34
C LEU A 110 -1.34 5.20 5.58
N ALA A 111 -0.43 6.08 5.16
CA ALA A 111 -0.76 7.22 4.33
C ALA A 111 -0.05 7.11 2.97
N THR A 112 -0.79 7.42 1.91
CA THR A 112 -0.30 7.62 0.53
C THR A 112 -0.70 9.01 0.04
N ALA A 113 -0.37 9.37 -1.19
CA ALA A 113 -0.73 10.70 -1.71
C ALA A 113 -2.25 10.89 -1.90
N LEU A 114 -3.02 9.80 -2.04
CA LEU A 114 -4.47 9.82 -2.24
C LEU A 114 -5.32 9.57 -1.00
N GLY A 115 -4.75 8.95 0.04
CA GLY A 115 -5.59 8.41 1.08
C GLY A 115 -4.87 7.97 2.34
N VAL A 116 -5.70 7.68 3.33
CA VAL A 116 -5.27 7.19 4.63
C VAL A 116 -6.02 5.89 4.90
N LEU A 117 -5.28 4.79 5.00
CA LEU A 117 -5.81 3.52 5.43
C LEU A 117 -5.52 3.33 6.93
N ILE A 118 -6.57 3.05 7.69
CA ILE A 118 -6.51 2.89 9.15
C ILE A 118 -6.84 1.45 9.51
N LYS A 119 -5.89 0.74 10.13
CA LYS A 119 -6.11 -0.61 10.66
C LYS A 119 -6.13 -0.60 12.18
N PRO A 120 -7.30 -0.80 12.82
CA PRO A 120 -7.33 -1.13 14.23
C PRO A 120 -6.79 -2.55 14.43
N PHE A 121 -6.01 -2.75 15.48
CA PHE A 121 -5.68 -4.08 15.98
C PHE A 121 -5.72 -4.07 17.49
N TYR A 122 -5.97 -5.24 18.08
CA TYR A 122 -5.88 -5.41 19.52
C TYR A 122 -4.87 -6.48 19.83
N GLN A 123 -4.17 -6.28 20.94
CA GLN A 123 -3.20 -7.21 21.45
C GLN A 123 -3.69 -7.84 22.74
N VAL A 124 -3.52 -9.16 22.86
CA VAL A 124 -3.68 -9.88 24.12
C VAL A 124 -2.31 -10.23 24.70
N VAL A 125 -2.09 -9.94 25.99
CA VAL A 125 -0.93 -10.47 26.74
C VAL A 125 -1.34 -11.78 27.42
N CYS A 126 -0.68 -12.89 27.08
CA CYS A 126 -0.97 -14.24 27.58
C CYS A 126 0.16 -14.81 28.43
#